data_AF-A0A510HBV0-F1
#
_entry.id   AF-A0A510HBV0-F1
#
_cell.length_a   1.000
_cell.length_b   1.000
_cell.length_c   1.000
_cell.angle_alpha   90.00
_cell.angle_beta   90.00
_cell.angle_gamma   90.00
#
_symmetry.space_group_name_H-M   'P 1'
#
loop_
_entity.id
_entity.type
_entity.pdbx_description
1 polymer ?
#
loop_
_entity_poly.entity_id
_entity_poly.type
_entity_poly.pdbx_seq_one_letter_code
_entity_poly.pdbx_strand_id
1 'polypeptide(L)'
;MNIKLTTTLTLLLTACTPRVIYQKVYIPTKCNIIKPERPPKSLHFIDYLKELLIYTERLEKDLEFCTKEIKPTPTNPAQVAQ
;
A
#
# COMPACT_ATOMS: atom_id res chain seq x y z
N MET A 1 -53.17 23.21 -15.14
CA MET A 1 -52.79 22.56 -13.87
C MET A 1 -51.56 21.63 -14.00
N ASN A 2 -50.68 21.85 -14.99
CA ASN A 2 -49.59 20.90 -15.32
C ASN A 2 -48.20 21.40 -14.90
N ILE A 3 -48.05 22.69 -14.58
CA ILE A 3 -46.75 23.31 -14.27
C ILE A 3 -46.18 22.83 -12.93
N LYS A 4 -47.03 22.54 -11.94
CA LYS A 4 -46.61 22.10 -10.59
C LYS A 4 -45.98 20.69 -10.59
N LEU A 5 -46.40 19.82 -11.51
CA LEU A 5 -45.93 18.43 -11.59
C LEU A 5 -44.57 18.33 -12.28
N THR A 6 -44.32 19.20 -13.27
CA THR A 6 -43.04 19.21 -14.01
C THR A 6 -41.88 19.67 -13.13
N THR A 7 -42.09 20.66 -12.26
CA THR A 7 -41.02 21.25 -11.43
C THR A 7 -40.55 20.32 -10.32
N THR A 8 -41.48 19.56 -9.72
CA THR A 8 -41.15 18.56 -8.68
C THR A 8 -40.42 17.38 -9.28
N LEU A 9 -40.80 16.92 -10.48
CA LEU A 9 -40.12 15.83 -11.15
C LEU A 9 -38.67 16.20 -11.48
N THR A 10 -38.41 17.39 -12.03
CA THR A 10 -37.03 17.83 -12.34
C THR A 10 -36.13 17.93 -11.11
N LEU A 11 -36.67 18.28 -9.94
CA LEU A 11 -35.90 18.39 -8.70
C LEU A 11 -35.48 17.03 -8.15
N LEU A 12 -36.33 16.00 -8.29
CA LEU A 12 -36.01 14.62 -7.91
C LEU A 12 -34.84 14.05 -8.73
N LEU A 13 -34.77 14.35 -10.02
CA LEU A 13 -33.70 13.85 -10.89
C LEU A 13 -32.33 14.48 -10.58
N THR A 14 -32.28 15.71 -10.05
CA THR A 14 -31.02 16.38 -9.68
C THR A 14 -30.49 15.98 -8.30
N ALA A 15 -31.35 15.49 -7.41
CA ALA A 15 -30.99 15.16 -6.03
C ALA A 15 -30.23 13.83 -5.87
N CYS A 16 -30.21 12.98 -6.90
CA CYS A 16 -29.63 11.64 -6.83
C CYS A 16 -28.18 11.56 -7.36
N THR A 17 -27.38 12.60 -7.12
CA THR A 17 -25.96 12.61 -7.52
C THR A 17 -25.12 11.81 -6.50
N PRO A 18 -24.39 10.77 -6.94
CA PRO A 18 -23.54 10.00 -6.02
C PRO A 18 -22.44 10.90 -5.46
N ARG A 19 -22.42 11.10 -4.14
CA ARG A 19 -21.32 11.80 -3.46
C ARG A 19 -20.11 10.89 -3.39
N VAL A 20 -19.12 11.17 -4.24
CA VAL A 20 -17.83 10.47 -4.21
C VAL A 20 -17.02 11.00 -3.01
N ILE A 21 -16.81 10.14 -2.02
CA ILE A 21 -15.96 10.44 -0.85
C ILE A 21 -14.59 9.84 -1.12
N TYR A 22 -13.61 10.69 -1.41
CA TYR A 22 -12.22 10.27 -1.56
C TYR A 22 -11.60 10.08 -0.17
N GLN A 23 -11.25 8.84 0.16
CA GLN A 23 -10.49 8.53 1.37
C GLN A 23 -9.00 8.64 1.05
N LYS A 24 -8.26 9.38 1.88
CA LYS A 24 -6.80 9.35 1.83
C LYS A 24 -6.36 8.00 2.42
N VAL A 25 -5.86 7.13 1.55
CA VAL A 25 -5.26 5.86 1.94
C VAL A 25 -3.75 5.99 1.94
N TYR A 26 -3.08 5.35 2.90
CA TYR A 26 -1.63 5.19 2.87
C TYR A 26 -1.27 4.23 1.75
N ILE A 27 -0.41 4.66 0.84
CA ILE A 27 0.19 3.78 -0.17
C ILE A 27 1.44 3.18 0.46
N PRO A 28 1.55 1.84 0.59
CA PRO A 28 2.74 1.21 1.12
C PRO A 28 3.91 1.48 0.18
N THR A 29 4.82 2.35 0.60
CA THR A 29 6.05 2.61 -0.13
C THR A 29 6.98 1.41 -0.02
N LYS A 30 7.77 1.16 -1.07
CA LYS A 30 8.75 0.08 -1.05
C LYS A 30 9.79 0.40 0.03
N CYS A 31 10.09 -0.57 0.88
CA CYS A 31 11.18 -0.47 1.83
C CYS A 31 12.51 -0.42 1.07
N ASN A 32 13.36 0.56 1.38
CA ASN A 32 14.65 0.75 0.72
C ASN A 32 15.71 -0.16 1.36
N ILE A 33 15.63 -1.46 1.07
CA ILE A 33 16.58 -2.48 1.50
C ILE A 33 17.04 -3.32 0.33
N ILE A 34 18.31 -3.75 0.37
CA ILE A 34 18.87 -4.65 -0.64
C ILE A 34 18.40 -6.06 -0.31
N LYS A 35 17.60 -6.67 -1.19
CA LYS A 35 17.13 -8.03 -0.99
C LYS A 35 18.33 -8.99 -0.92
N PRO A 36 18.48 -9.80 0.15
CA PRO A 36 19.55 -10.77 0.21
C PRO A 36 19.35 -11.89 -0.82
N GLU A 37 20.45 -12.37 -1.39
CA GLU A 37 20.44 -13.51 -2.29
C GLU A 37 20.13 -14.79 -1.52
N ARG A 38 19.27 -15.64 -2.10
CA ARG A 38 18.88 -16.90 -1.47
C ARG A 38 20.01 -17.93 -1.66
N PRO A 39 20.39 -18.67 -0.61
CA PRO A 39 21.40 -19.71 -0.75
C PRO A 39 20.98 -20.80 -1.75
N PRO A 40 21.92 -21.30 -2.57
CA PRO A 40 21.64 -22.29 -3.61
C PRO A 40 21.30 -23.64 -2.99
N LYS A 41 20.30 -24.32 -3.57
CA LYS A 41 19.84 -25.64 -3.10
C LYS A 41 20.83 -26.79 -3.40
N SER A 42 21.91 -26.50 -4.11
CA SER A 42 22.90 -27.50 -4.56
C SER A 42 23.97 -27.82 -3.52
N LEU A 43 23.96 -27.16 -2.35
CA LEU A 43 24.91 -27.42 -1.27
C LEU A 43 24.59 -28.73 -0.52
N HIS A 44 25.60 -29.29 0.15
CA HIS A 44 25.40 -30.40 1.09
C HIS A 44 24.36 -30.01 2.15
N PHE A 45 23.50 -30.96 2.54
CA PHE A 45 22.31 -30.70 3.37
C PHE A 45 22.58 -29.87 4.63
N ILE A 46 23.65 -30.18 5.36
CA ILE A 46 24.02 -29.47 6.59
C ILE A 46 24.47 -28.04 6.32
N ASP A 47 25.24 -27.82 5.26
CA ASP A 47 25.72 -26.49 4.89
C ASP A 47 24.58 -25.64 4.35
N TYR A 48 23.67 -26.25 3.58
CA TYR A 48 22.42 -25.60 3.13
C TYR A 48 21.57 -25.13 4.32
N LEU A 49 21.40 -25.97 5.35
CA LEU A 49 20.62 -25.59 6.53
C LEU A 49 21.24 -24.41 7.27
N LYS A 50 22.58 -24.40 7.43
CA LYS A 50 23.28 -23.28 8.08
C LYS A 50 23.07 -21.97 7.31
N GLU A 51 23.28 -21.98 6.00
CA GLU A 51 23.08 -20.79 5.18
C GLU A 51 21.62 -20.34 5.16
N LEU A 52 20.67 -21.28 5.18
CA LEU A 52 19.25 -20.97 5.22
C LEU A 52 18.85 -20.30 6.53
N LEU A 53 19.40 -20.75 7.66
CA LEU A 53 19.15 -20.13 8.98
C LEU A 53 19.69 -18.70 9.04
N ILE A 54 20.88 -18.46 8.49
CA ILE A 54 21.45 -17.11 8.39
C ILE A 54 20.59 -16.22 7.49
N TYR A 55 20.10 -16.77 6.38
CA TYR A 55 19.19 -16.07 5.46
C TYR A 55 17.88 -15.65 6.15
N THR A 56 17.29 -16.54 6.96
CA THR A 56 16.06 -16.22 7.70
C THR A 56 16.29 -15.16 8.78
N GLU A 57 17.40 -15.21 9.52
CA GLU A 57 17.72 -14.20 10.53
C GLU A 57 17.86 -12.80 9.90
N ARG A 58 18.47 -12.70 8.72
CA ARG A 58 18.56 -11.43 7.98
C ARG A 58 17.19 -10.94 7.54
N LEU A 59 16.34 -11.83 7.02
CA LEU A 59 14.98 -11.47 6.61
C LEU A 59 14.11 -10.98 7.77
N GLU A 60 14.27 -11.54 8.96
CA GLU A 60 13.55 -11.09 10.15
C GLU A 60 13.96 -9.66 10.54
N LYS A 61 15.26 -9.37 10.58
CA LYS A 61 15.79 -8.02 10.84
C LYS A 61 15.33 -7.00 9.79
N ASP A 62 15.34 -7.38 8.53
CA ASP A 62 14.86 -6.55 7.43
C ASP A 62 13.35 -6.28 7.55
N LEU A 63 12.55 -7.30 7.90
CA LEU A 63 11.12 -7.15 8.14
C LEU A 63 10.83 -6.23 9.32
N GLU A 64 11.57 -6.35 10.43
CA GLU A 64 11.45 -5.43 11.57
C GLU A 64 11.78 -4.00 11.15
N PHE A 65 12.81 -3.78 10.34
CA PHE A 65 13.13 -2.45 9.82
C PHE A 65 12.00 -1.90 8.95
N CYS A 66 11.44 -2.73 8.07
CA CYS A 66 10.40 -2.31 7.13
C CYS A 66 9.00 -2.16 7.74
N THR A 67 8.71 -2.86 8.83
CA THR A 67 7.41 -2.83 9.51
C THR A 67 7.38 -1.88 10.70
N LYS A 68 8.54 -1.41 11.21
CA LYS A 68 8.59 -0.30 12.16
C LYS A 68 7.79 0.86 11.57
N GLU A 69 6.71 1.22 12.28
CA GLU A 69 5.80 2.32 11.94
C GLU A 69 6.61 3.48 11.40
N ILE A 70 6.56 3.67 10.08
CA ILE A 70 7.19 4.80 9.42
C ILE A 70 6.33 5.97 9.86
N LYS A 71 6.73 6.66 10.94
CA LYS A 71 6.09 7.91 11.31
C LYS A 71 6.23 8.78 10.07
N PRO A 72 5.12 9.16 9.41
CA PRO A 72 5.21 9.83 8.14
C PRO A 72 5.97 11.12 8.35
N THR A 73 7.17 11.18 7.81
CA THR A 73 7.86 12.45 7.64
C THR A 73 7.02 13.20 6.61
N PRO A 74 6.57 14.44 6.88
CA PRO A 74 5.69 15.16 5.98
C PRO A 74 6.44 15.43 4.67
N THR A 75 6.30 14.52 3.70
CA THR A 75 6.72 14.79 2.33
C THR A 75 5.65 15.69 1.72
N ASN A 76 6.04 16.93 1.43
CA ASN A 76 5.22 17.89 0.71
C ASN A 76 4.61 17.23 -0.53
N PRO A 77 3.30 17.41 -0.81
CA PRO A 77 2.56 16.71 -1.86
C PRO A 77 2.97 17.06 -3.31
N ALA A 78 4.12 17.71 -3.52
CA ALA A 78 4.64 18.08 -4.84
C ALA A 78 5.48 16.97 -5.52
N GLN A 79 5.67 15.81 -4.89
CA GLN A 79 6.65 14.79 -5.36
C GLN A 79 6.02 13.44 -5.73
N VAL A 80 4.70 13.34 -5.82
CA VAL A 80 4.00 12.13 -6.31
C VAL A 80 3.18 12.49 -7.55
N ALA A 81 3.86 13.12 -8.51
CA ALA A 81 3.35 13.37 -9.86
C ALA A 81 4.57 13.53 -10.77
N GLN A 82 5.26 12.42 -11.01
CA GLN A 82 6.12 12.21 -12.17
C GLN A 82 5.81 10.83 -12.72
#